data_AF-A0A7Y5PHE6-F1
#
_entry.id   AF-A0A7Y5PHE6-F1
#
_cell.length_a   1.000
_cell.length_b   1.000
_cell.length_c   1.000
_cell.angle_alpha   90.00
_cell.angle_beta   90.00
_cell.angle_gamma   90.00
#
_symmetry.space_group_name_H-M   'P 1'
#
loop_
_entity.id
_entity.type
_entity.pdbx_description
1 polymer ?
#
loop_
_entity_poly.entity_id
_entity_poly.type
_entity_poly.pdbx_seq_one_letter_code
_entity_poly.pdbx_strand_id
1 'polypeptide(L)' 'MQWGSWGDFLHMGGYGLYVWGSYGVTLLVMLAEAVAARRRHRLARSALQTEQPR' A
#
# COMPACT_ATOMS: atom_id res chain seq x y z
N MET A 1 -6.43 35.91 1.39
CA MET A 1 -5.88 34.59 1.02
C MET A 1 -5.34 33.94 2.28
N GLN A 2 -6.20 33.38 3.13
CA GLN A 2 -5.80 32.62 4.30
C GLN A 2 -5.84 31.16 3.91
N TRP A 3 -4.68 30.62 3.53
CA TRP A 3 -4.50 29.18 3.52
C TRP A 3 -4.57 28.76 5.00
N GLY A 4 -5.76 28.34 5.42
CA GLY A 4 -5.97 27.72 6.72
C GLY A 4 -4.99 26.57 6.85
N SER A 5 -4.38 26.46 8.02
CA SER A 5 -3.21 25.63 8.32
C SER A 5 -3.27 24.20 7.76
N TRP A 6 -2.12 23.51 7.72
CA TRP A 6 -2.06 22.06 7.46
C TRP A 6 -3.06 21.25 8.30
N GLY A 7 -3.46 21.76 9.47
CA GLY A 7 -4.51 21.20 10.32
C GLY A 7 -5.90 21.22 9.68
N ASP A 8 -6.26 22.24 8.90
CA ASP A 8 -7.56 22.34 8.21
C ASP A 8 -7.66 21.39 7.00
N PHE A 9 -6.51 21.00 6.43
CA PHE A 9 -6.43 19.98 5.38
C PHE A 9 -6.59 18.55 5.91
N LEU A 10 -6.16 18.30 7.16
CA LEU A 10 -6.36 17.05 7.86
C LEU A 10 -7.75 16.99 8.50
N HIS A 11 -8.24 18.13 8.99
CA HIS A 11 -9.57 18.33 9.56
C HIS A 11 -10.41 19.20 8.61
N MET A 12 -10.67 18.70 7.38
CA MET A 12 -11.57 19.32 6.40
C MET A 12 -13.03 19.31 6.90
N GLY A 13 -13.35 20.06 7.96
CA GLY A 13 -14.70 20.21 8.50
C GLY A 13 -15.39 18.90 8.90
N GLY A 14 -14.63 17.83 9.21
CA GLY A 14 -15.16 16.50 9.56
C GLY A 14 -14.97 15.41 8.50
N TYR A 15 -14.63 15.75 7.24
CA TYR A 15 -14.48 14.78 6.15
C TYR A 15 -13.06 14.19 6.00
N GLY A 16 -12.07 14.76 6.69
CA GLY A 16 -10.67 14.34 6.54
C GLY A 16 -10.43 12.87 6.88
N LEU A 17 -11.13 12.34 7.89
CA LEU A 17 -11.11 10.91 8.24
C LEU A 17 -11.51 10.00 7.07
N TYR A 18 -12.52 10.41 6.30
CA TYR A 18 -13.01 9.63 5.17
C TYR A 18 -12.02 9.64 4.00
N VAL A 19 -11.47 10.82 3.69
CA VAL A 19 -10.50 10.99 2.60
C VAL A 19 -9.22 10.24 2.92
N TRP A 20 -8.57 10.57 4.04
CA TRP A 20 -7.31 9.94 4.44
C TRP A 20 -7.47 8.45 4.75
N GLY A 21 -8.60 8.04 5.32
CA GLY A 21 -8.95 6.64 5.50
C GLY A 21 -9.04 5.88 4.17
N SER A 22 -9.70 6.45 3.16
CA SER A 22 -9.81 5.84 1.82
C SER A 22 -8.45 5.70 1.14
N TYR A 23 -7.59 6.72 1.25
CA TYR A 23 -6.20 6.64 0.77
C TYR A 23 -5.40 5.56 1.52
N GLY A 24 -5.57 5.47 2.84
CA GLY A 24 -4.94 4.45 3.67
C GLY A 24 -5.36 3.04 3.28
N VAL A 25 -6.66 2.79 3.09
CA VAL A 25 -7.19 1.50 2.61
C VAL A 25 -6.65 1.16 1.23
N THR A 26 -6.64 2.13 0.31
CA THR A 26 -6.12 1.94 -1.05
C THR A 26 -4.63 1.57 -1.01
N LEU A 27 -3.82 2.29 -0.22
CA LEU A 27 -2.40 1.99 -0.03
C LEU A 27 -2.20 0.60 0.57
N LEU A 28 -3.02 0.21 1.54
CA LEU A 28 -2.95 -1.09 2.19
C LEU A 28 -3.22 -2.23 1.19
N VAL A 29 -4.23 -2.08 0.32
CA VAL A 29 -4.52 -3.06 -0.74
C VAL A 29 -3.35 -3.16 -1.73
N MET A 30 -2.81 -2.02 -2.19
CA MET A 30 -1.65 -2.02 -3.09
C MET A 30 -0.44 -2.71 -2.47
N LEU A 31 -0.16 -2.47 -1.19
CA LEU A 31 0.93 -3.12 -0.47
C LEU A 31 0.69 -4.62 -0.28
N ALA A 32 -0.55 -5.03 0.02
CA ALA A 32 -0.92 -6.43 0.16
C ALA A 32 -0.67 -7.20 -1.14
N GLU A 33 -1.11 -6.65 -2.28
CA GLU A 33 -0.87 -7.22 -3.61
C GLU A 33 0.63 -7.28 -3.92
N ALA A 34 1.38 -6.21 -3.66
CA ALA A 34 2.82 -6.19 -3.87
C ALA A 34 3.55 -7.25 -3.03
N VAL A 35 3.16 -7.42 -1.76
CA VAL A 35 3.73 -8.46 -0.88
C VAL A 35 3.36 -9.86 -1.39
N ALA A 36 2.10 -10.08 -1.77
CA ALA A 36 1.64 -11.35 -2.31
C ALA A 36 2.41 -11.73 -3.59
N ALA A 37 2.57 -10.79 -4.52
CA ALA A 37 3.37 -10.95 -5.72
C ALA A 37 4.83 -11.29 -5.39
N ARG A 38 5.47 -10.55 -4.48
CA ARG A 38 6.85 -10.81 -4.06
C ARG A 38 7.02 -12.19 -3.42
N ARG A 39 6.04 -12.65 -2.63
CA ARG A 39 6.05 -14.00 -2.05
C ARG A 39 5.95 -15.07 -3.15
N ARG A 40 5.04 -14.92 -4.10
CA ARG A 40 4.88 -15.84 -5.24
C ARG A 40 6.15 -15.89 -6.09
N HIS A 41 6.73 -14.74 -6.42
CA HIS A 41 8.00 -14.68 -7.16
C HIS A 41 9.14 -15.38 -6.43
N ARG A 42 9.25 -15.20 -5.11
CA ARG A 42 10.29 -15.88 -4.33
C ARG A 42 10.12 -17.39 -4.35
N LEU A 43 8.89 -17.89 -4.19
CA LEU A 43 8.57 -19.32 -4.25
C LEU A 43 8.88 -19.92 -5.63
N ALA A 44 8.50 -19.22 -6.70
CA ALA A 44 8.80 -19.66 -8.07
C ALA A 44 10.32 -19.73 -8.32
N ARG A 45 11.09 -18.76 -7.81
CA ARG A 45 12.56 -18.76 -7.94
C ARG A 45 13.21 -19.90 -7.14
N SER A 46 12.74 -20.19 -5.93
CA SER A 46 13.25 -21.33 -5.17
C SER A 46 12.91 -22.68 -5.79
N ALA A 47 11.75 -22.79 -6.46
CA ALA A 47 11.39 -24.01 -7.18
C ALA A 47 12.37 -24.30 -8.34
N LEU A 48 12.72 -23.27 -9.12
CA LEU A 48 13.72 -23.40 -10.21
C LEU A 48 15.12 -23.77 -9.72
N GLN A 49 15.53 -23.27 -8.54
CA GLN A 49 16.81 -23.64 -7.94
C GLN A 49 16.84 -25.09 -7.45
N THR A 50 15.69 -25.65 -7.09
CA THR A 50 15.56 -27.04 -6.65
C THR A 50 15.61 -28.00 -7.85
N GLU A 51 15.21 -27.53 -9.03
CA GLU A 51 15.09 -28.33 -10.25
C GLU A 51 16.23 -28.13 -11.26
N GLN A 52 17.33 -27.46 -10.91
CA GLN A 52 18.57 -27.59 -11.67
C GLN A 52 19.33 -28.82 -11.15
N PRO A 53 19.25 -29.98 -11.83
CA PRO A 53 20.10 -31.11 -11.51
C PRO A 53 21.49 -30.78 -12.06
N ARG A 54 22.48 -31.23 -11.30
CA ARG A 54 23.90 -31.01 -11.54
C ARG A 54 24.39 -31.76 -12.78
#